data_AF-A0A565C119-F1
#
_entry.id   AF-A0A565C119-F1
#
_cell.length_a   1.000
_cell.length_b   1.000
_cell.length_c   1.000
_cell.angle_alpha   90.00
_cell.angle_beta   90.00
_cell.angle_gamma   90.00
#
_symmetry.space_group_name_H-M   'P 1'
#
loop_
_entity.id
_entity.type
_entity.pdbx_description
1 polymer ?
#
loop_
_entity_poly.entity_id
_entity_poly.type
_entity_poly.pdbx_seq_one_letter_code
_entity_poly.pdbx_strand_id
1 'polypeptide(L)'
;MFQVTTLFKESDKLPTTKDGKIDFSQDFFGRPAYLSVSGQLQLESIACAIGNVYTFGPTFRAENSHTSRHLAEFCMVEAELAFADLERHM
;
A
#
# COMPACT_ATOMS: atom_id res chain seq x y z
N MET A 1 -3.83 8.45 1.23
CA MET A 1 -2.82 7.45 0.82
C MET A 1 -1.93 8.06 -0.25
N PHE A 2 -0.64 7.73 -0.29
CA PHE A 2 0.24 8.21 -1.35
C PHE A 2 -0.08 7.51 -2.66
N GLN A 3 -0.36 8.27 -3.71
CA GLN A 3 -0.66 7.77 -5.03
C GLN A 3 0.61 7.75 -5.89
N VAL A 4 0.81 6.65 -6.62
CA VAL A 4 1.93 6.50 -7.56
C VAL A 4 1.37 6.57 -8.97
N THR A 5 1.97 7.42 -9.82
CA THR A 5 1.53 7.58 -11.21
C THR A 5 2.70 7.96 -12.12
N THR A 6 2.61 7.54 -13.38
CA THR A 6 3.56 7.84 -14.45
C THR A 6 2.97 8.78 -15.52
N LEU A 7 1.75 9.30 -15.29
CA LEU A 7 1.02 10.11 -16.25
C LEU A 7 1.60 11.51 -16.48
N PHE A 8 2.50 11.99 -15.60
CA PHE A 8 3.12 13.32 -15.70
C PHE A 8 4.25 13.39 -16.75
N LYS A 9 4.00 12.95 -17.99
CA LYS A 9 4.99 13.02 -19.08
C LYS A 9 4.76 14.23 -19.99
N GLU A 10 5.83 14.99 -20.22
CA GLU A 10 6.10 16.03 -21.25
C GLU A 10 5.12 17.21 -21.43
N SER A 11 3.85 17.06 -21.05
CA SER A 11 2.87 18.14 -21.02
C SER A 11 2.12 18.06 -19.70
N ASP A 12 2.00 19.16 -18.97
CA ASP A 12 1.32 19.24 -17.66
C ASP A 12 -0.18 18.88 -17.69
N LYS A 13 -0.69 18.35 -18.82
CA LYS A 13 -2.07 17.92 -18.99
C LYS A 13 -2.18 16.41 -18.79
N LEU A 14 -2.82 16.05 -17.69
CA LEU A 14 -3.23 14.68 -17.42
C LEU A 14 -4.26 14.21 -18.47
N PRO A 15 -4.18 12.97 -18.95
CA PRO A 15 -5.21 12.42 -19.83
C PRO A 15 -6.54 12.36 -19.07
N THR A 16 -7.62 12.78 -19.74
CA THR A 16 -8.97 12.80 -19.17
C THR A 16 -9.94 11.98 -20.00
N THR A 17 -10.87 11.34 -19.30
CA THR A 17 -12.05 10.70 -19.86
C THR A 17 -13.03 11.74 -20.42
N LYS A 18 -14.02 11.29 -21.19
CA LYS A 18 -15.11 12.16 -21.71
C LYS A 18 -15.87 12.89 -20.59
N ASP A 19 -15.86 12.34 -19.38
CA ASP A 19 -16.50 12.90 -18.19
C ASP A 19 -15.58 13.87 -17.41
N GLY A 20 -14.38 14.17 -17.91
CA GLY A 20 -13.41 15.07 -17.28
C GLY A 20 -12.63 14.46 -16.12
N LYS A 21 -12.81 13.17 -15.80
CA LYS A 21 -12.00 12.45 -14.79
C LYS A 21 -10.66 12.04 -15.38
N ILE A 22 -9.63 11.92 -14.53
CA ILE A 22 -8.32 11.40 -14.94
C ILE A 22 -8.49 9.98 -15.48
N ASP A 23 -7.90 9.74 -16.66
CA ASP A 23 -7.87 8.43 -17.30
C ASP A 23 -6.61 7.65 -16.88
N PHE A 24 -6.77 6.73 -15.93
CA PHE A 24 -5.69 5.87 -15.45
C PHE A 24 -5.40 4.67 -16.34
N SER A 25 -6.14 4.46 -17.44
CA SER A 25 -5.88 3.34 -18.35
C SER A 25 -4.51 3.43 -19.02
N GLN A 26 -3.98 4.65 -19.15
CA GLN A 26 -2.65 4.95 -19.70
C GLN A 26 -1.56 5.02 -18.63
N ASP A 27 -1.91 4.85 -17.34
CA ASP A 27 -0.93 4.80 -16.27
C ASP A 27 -0.24 3.43 -16.23
N PHE A 28 0.90 3.32 -15.55
CA PHE A 28 1.75 2.11 -15.54
C PHE A 28 0.99 0.83 -15.15
N PHE A 29 0.09 0.93 -14.16
CA PHE A 29 -0.70 -0.20 -13.68
C PHE A 29 -2.08 -0.30 -14.36
N GLY A 30 -2.42 0.59 -15.28
CA GLY A 30 -3.74 0.68 -15.94
C GLY A 30 -4.91 0.99 -14.98
N ARG A 31 -4.60 1.35 -13.73
CA ARG A 31 -5.56 1.66 -12.66
C ARG A 31 -4.87 2.53 -11.61
N PRO A 32 -5.65 3.24 -10.75
CA PRO A 32 -5.08 3.94 -9.60
C PRO A 32 -4.25 3.00 -8.72
N ALA A 33 -3.02 3.40 -8.41
CA ALA A 33 -2.08 2.64 -7.58
C ALA A 33 -1.61 3.50 -6.39
N TYR A 34 -1.39 2.86 -5.25
CA TYR A 34 -1.06 3.52 -3.99
C TYR A 34 0.03 2.77 -3.25
N LEU A 35 0.80 3.49 -2.44
CA LEU A 35 1.75 2.89 -1.50
C LEU A 35 0.99 2.30 -0.31
N SER A 36 1.31 1.06 0.06
CA SER A 36 0.59 0.36 1.12
C SER A 36 0.95 0.89 2.51
N VAL A 37 -0.05 0.87 3.39
CA VAL A 37 0.12 1.17 4.82
C VAL A 37 0.50 -0.07 5.62
N SER A 38 0.29 -1.27 5.06
CA SER A 38 0.49 -2.59 5.70
C SER A 38 0.44 -3.71 4.64
N GLY A 39 1.17 -4.79 4.84
CA GLY A 39 1.12 -6.03 4.05
C GLY A 39 0.20 -7.11 4.66
N GLN A 40 -0.51 -6.81 5.74
CA GLN A 40 -1.29 -7.77 6.52
C GLN A 40 -2.25 -8.62 5.67
N LEU A 41 -3.06 -7.99 4.81
CA LEU A 41 -4.03 -8.71 3.97
C LEU A 41 -3.35 -9.70 3.01
N GLN A 42 -2.17 -9.36 2.49
CA GLN A 42 -1.40 -10.27 1.65
C GLN A 42 -0.80 -11.40 2.49
N LEU A 43 -0.33 -11.11 3.70
CA LEU A 43 0.19 -12.13 4.62
C LEU A 43 -0.90 -13.13 5.03
N GLU A 44 -2.13 -12.70 5.32
CA GLU A 44 -3.26 -13.59 5.61
C GLU A 44 -3.48 -14.63 4.51
N SER A 45 -3.49 -14.19 3.25
CA SER A 45 -3.64 -15.09 2.11
C SER A 45 -2.49 -16.09 1.99
N ILE A 46 -1.26 -15.67 2.30
CA ILE A 46 -0.09 -16.53 2.22
C ILE A 46 -0.04 -17.49 3.42
N ALA A 47 -0.42 -17.03 4.61
CA ALA A 47 -0.49 -17.83 5.83
C ALA A 47 -1.43 -19.03 5.65
N CYS A 48 -2.56 -18.84 4.96
CA CYS A 48 -3.46 -19.93 4.58
C CYS A 48 -2.81 -21.01 3.71
N ALA A 49 -1.74 -20.69 2.97
CA ALA A 49 -1.05 -21.62 2.08
C ALA A 49 0.17 -22.29 2.72
N ILE A 50 0.98 -21.53 3.47
CA ILE A 50 2.29 -22.01 3.98
C ILE A 50 2.44 -21.92 5.51
N GLY A 51 1.40 -21.53 6.23
CA GLY A 51 1.39 -21.49 7.69
C GLY A 51 1.87 -20.15 8.26
N ASN A 52 3.04 -20.14 8.88
CA ASN A 52 3.54 -18.96 9.58
C ASN A 52 4.41 -18.11 8.65
N VAL A 53 4.09 -16.83 8.53
CA VAL A 53 4.77 -15.91 7.62
C VAL A 53 5.08 -14.58 8.30
N TYR A 54 6.10 -13.90 7.80
CA TYR A 54 6.40 -12.54 8.20
C TYR A 54 6.87 -11.72 7.00
N THR A 55 6.68 -10.41 7.08
CA THR A 55 7.26 -9.44 6.15
C THR A 55 8.14 -8.46 6.91
N PHE A 56 9.12 -7.93 6.21
CA PHE A 56 9.96 -6.82 6.64
C PHE A 56 10.11 -5.89 5.46
N GLY A 57 9.47 -4.73 5.50
CA GLY A 57 9.44 -3.84 4.34
C GLY A 57 8.97 -2.42 4.65
N PRO A 58 9.16 -1.51 3.68
CA PRO A 58 8.72 -0.13 3.81
C PRO A 58 7.20 -0.04 3.74
N THR A 59 6.65 0.82 4.59
CA THR A 59 5.23 1.14 4.67
C THR A 59 5.05 2.63 4.80
N PHE A 60 3.92 3.14 4.33
CA PHE A 60 3.76 4.57 4.13
C PHE A 60 2.48 5.09 4.75
N ARG A 61 2.53 6.27 5.36
CA ARG A 61 1.36 6.98 5.91
C ARG A 61 1.29 8.39 5.35
N ALA A 62 0.17 8.70 4.72
CA ALA A 62 -0.07 10.01 4.08
C ALA A 62 -0.86 10.97 4.99
N GLU A 63 -0.83 10.75 6.30
CA GLU A 63 -1.49 11.63 7.27
C GLU A 63 -0.68 12.91 7.47
N ASN A 64 -1.37 14.05 7.52
CA ASN A 64 -0.71 15.35 7.77
C ASN A 64 -0.44 15.52 9.27
N SER A 65 0.53 14.77 9.79
CA SER A 65 0.88 14.72 11.22
C SER A 65 2.34 15.11 11.44
N HIS A 66 2.57 16.26 12.06
CA HIS A 66 3.91 16.81 12.32
C HIS A 66 4.28 16.67 13.80
N THR A 67 4.47 15.44 14.24
CA THR A 67 4.95 15.13 15.61
C THR A 67 6.29 14.40 15.53
N SER A 68 7.06 14.39 16.62
CA SER A 68 8.36 13.70 16.67
C SER A 68 8.29 12.18 16.52
N ARG A 69 7.09 11.58 16.50
CA ARG A 69 6.87 10.13 16.45
C ARG A 69 6.18 9.64 15.17
N HIS A 70 5.83 10.54 14.24
CA HIS A 70 5.14 10.17 13.00
C HIS A 70 6.09 10.33 11.81
N LEU A 71 6.27 9.25 11.06
CA LEU A 71 7.04 9.23 9.83
C LEU A 71 6.11 8.89 8.65
N ALA A 72 6.32 9.55 7.52
CA ALA A 72 5.58 9.26 6.29
C ALA A 72 6.01 7.93 5.65
N GLU A 73 7.24 7.49 5.91
CA GLU A 73 7.83 6.23 5.48
C GLU A 73 8.57 5.60 6.66
N PHE A 74 8.30 4.33 6.93
CA PHE A 74 8.98 3.54 7.96
C PHE A 74 8.91 2.05 7.63
N CYS A 75 9.84 1.27 8.19
CA CYS A 75 9.81 -0.18 8.06
C CYS A 75 8.87 -0.79 9.09
N MET A 76 7.97 -1.68 8.66
CA MET A 76 7.20 -2.53 9.55
C MET A 76 7.70 -3.96 9.48
N VAL A 77 7.66 -4.61 10.64
CA VAL A 77 7.72 -6.07 10.77
C VAL A 77 6.30 -6.52 11.06
N GLU A 78 5.74 -7.34 10.18
CA GLU A 78 4.38 -7.87 10.33
C GLU A 78 4.47 -9.40 10.26
N ALA A 79 3.82 -10.09 11.19
CA ALA A 79 3.81 -11.54 11.26
C ALA A 79 2.36 -12.04 11.31
N GLU A 80 2.09 -13.09 10.54
CA GLU A 80 0.79 -13.74 10.47
C GLU A 80 0.98 -15.24 10.77
N LEU A 81 0.17 -15.76 11.70
CA LEU A 81 0.29 -17.13 12.20
C LEU A 81 -0.97 -17.91 11.86
N ALA A 82 -0.85 -18.95 11.04
CA ALA A 82 -1.99 -19.82 10.77
C ALA A 82 -2.44 -20.57 12.03
N PHE A 83 -3.75 -20.68 12.22
CA PHE A 83 -4.38 -21.38 13.35
C PHE A 83 -4.02 -20.83 14.73
N ALA A 84 -3.54 -19.59 14.81
CA ALA A 84 -3.35 -18.91 16.08
C ALA A 84 -4.65 -18.23 16.52
N ASP A 85 -4.92 -18.28 17.82
CA ASP A 85 -5.96 -17.52 18.49
C ASP A 85 -5.36 -16.25 19.11
N LEU A 86 -6.20 -15.45 19.77
CA LEU A 86 -5.76 -14.22 20.40
C LEU A 86 -4.72 -14.46 21.51
N GLU A 87 -4.87 -15.52 22.31
CA GLU A 87 -3.90 -15.84 23.39
C GLU A 87 -2.52 -16.17 22.84
N ARG A 88 -2.45 -16.82 21.69
CA ARG A 88 -1.19 -17.15 21.01
C ARG A 88 -0.55 -15.96 20.28
N HIS A 89 -1.32 -14.92 19.99
CA HIS A 89 -0.86 -13.70 19.31
C HIS A 89 -0.34 -12.60 20.25
N MET A 90 -0.73 -12.61 21.53
CA MET A 90 -0.37 -11.61 22.54
C MET A 90 0.93 -11.95 23.28
#